data_AF-A0A8S9MHF1-F1
#
_entry.id   AF-A0A8S9MHF1-F1
#
_cell.length_a   1.000
_cell.length_b   1.000
_cell.length_c   1.000
_cell.angle_alpha   90.00
_cell.angle_beta   90.00
_cell.angle_gamma   90.00
#
_symmetry.space_group_name_H-M   'P 1'
#
loop_
_entity.id
_entity.type
_entity.pdbx_description
1 polymer ?
#
loop_
_entity_poly.entity_id
_entity_poly.type
_entity_poly.pdbx_seq_one_letter_code
_entity_poly.pdbx_strand_id
1 'polypeptide(L)'
;MALGFFSLALFLFLSVDSDSGYTSALILIDRFIKFEAMIVKPVPGTTAKQGDAVMSGATIRLQHMKTRKWLHSHLHASPISGNLEVSCFGDDSNSDTGDHWKLIIEGSGKTWKQDQRVRLQHIDTSGYLHSHDKKYQRIAGGQQEVCGIREKRADNVWLAAEGVYLPVNESSSK
;
A
#
# COMPACT_ATOMS: atom_id res chain seq x y z
N MET A 1 -4.05 -25.38 -9.85
CA MET A 1 -5.23 -24.65 -10.34
C MET A 1 -5.58 -23.57 -9.31
N ALA A 2 -5.07 -22.36 -9.48
CA ALA A 2 -5.46 -21.22 -8.66
C ALA A 2 -6.80 -20.71 -9.23
N LEU A 3 -7.89 -21.02 -8.54
CA LEU A 3 -9.20 -20.43 -8.80
C LEU A 3 -9.11 -18.95 -8.45
N GLY A 4 -8.91 -18.13 -9.48
CA GLY A 4 -8.92 -16.68 -9.38
C GLY A 4 -10.29 -16.19 -8.94
N PHE A 5 -10.31 -15.29 -7.97
CA PHE A 5 -11.47 -14.44 -7.69
C PHE A 5 -10.98 -13.12 -7.10
N PHE A 6 -11.16 -12.08 -7.91
CA PHE A 6 -11.14 -10.66 -7.56
C PHE A 6 -9.78 -10.04 -7.22
N SER A 7 -9.08 -9.68 -8.31
CA SER A 7 -8.36 -8.43 -8.39
C SER A 7 -9.13 -7.29 -7.70
N LEU A 8 -8.36 -6.34 -7.15
CA LEU A 8 -8.62 -5.28 -6.17
C LEU A 8 -9.91 -4.42 -6.28
N ALA A 9 -10.85 -4.77 -7.16
CA ALA A 9 -12.12 -4.11 -7.42
C ALA A 9 -13.32 -4.69 -6.63
N LEU A 10 -13.11 -5.40 -5.52
CA LEU A 10 -14.23 -5.93 -4.71
C LEU A 10 -14.18 -5.59 -3.23
N PHE A 11 -13.28 -4.71 -2.79
CA PHE A 11 -13.33 -4.33 -1.39
C PHE A 11 -14.30 -3.16 -1.18
N LEU A 12 -15.29 -3.43 -0.32
CA LEU A 12 -16.19 -2.52 0.40
C LEU A 12 -17.56 -2.23 -0.21
N PHE A 13 -18.44 -3.23 -0.11
CA PHE A 13 -19.77 -2.98 0.46
C PHE A 13 -19.78 -3.38 1.94
N LEU A 14 -20.68 -2.75 2.70
CA LEU A 14 -21.02 -2.89 4.13
C LEU A 14 -20.42 -1.82 5.06
N SER A 15 -21.14 -0.70 5.10
CA SER A 15 -21.94 -0.19 6.23
C SER A 15 -21.26 0.09 7.59
N VAL A 16 -21.28 1.38 7.94
CA VAL A 16 -21.77 2.05 9.18
C VAL A 16 -21.28 1.60 10.56
N ASP A 17 -20.92 2.64 11.30
CA ASP A 17 -20.79 2.88 12.74
C ASP A 17 -19.52 2.50 13.52
N SER A 18 -18.89 3.60 13.95
CA SER A 18 -18.48 4.01 15.29
C SER A 18 -17.74 3.02 16.19
N ASP A 19 -16.63 3.57 16.69
CA ASP A 19 -15.92 3.20 17.92
C ASP A 19 -14.94 2.02 17.85
N SER A 20 -13.68 2.33 17.51
CA SER A 20 -12.54 1.65 18.11
C SER A 20 -11.29 2.52 18.02
N GLY A 21 -10.76 2.91 19.18
CA GLY A 21 -9.59 3.76 19.34
C GLY A 21 -8.28 3.17 18.77
N TYR A 22 -7.52 4.07 18.14
CA TYR A 22 -6.11 4.04 17.78
C TYR A 22 -5.55 2.85 16.98
N THR A 23 -5.13 3.09 15.72
CA THR A 23 -3.87 2.58 15.14
C THR A 23 -3.43 3.51 14.00
N SER A 24 -2.12 3.56 13.72
CA SER A 24 -1.52 4.45 12.72
C SER A 24 -2.00 4.14 11.30
N ALA A 25 -2.93 4.96 10.81
CA ALA A 25 -3.47 4.93 9.46
C ALA A 25 -2.59 5.78 8.54
N LEU A 26 -2.18 5.21 7.42
CA LEU A 26 -1.63 5.88 6.26
C LEU A 26 -2.69 5.81 5.15
N ILE A 27 -3.17 6.97 4.70
CA ILE A 27 -3.99 7.06 3.50
C ILE A 27 -3.06 7.37 2.33
N LEU A 28 -2.84 6.37 1.47
CA LEU A 28 -2.21 6.56 0.17
C LEU A 28 -3.25 7.20 -0.75
N ILE A 29 -3.09 8.50 -1.03
CA ILE A 29 -3.95 9.20 -1.98
C ILE A 29 -3.44 8.97 -3.39
N ASP A 30 -4.30 8.35 -4.20
CA ASP A 30 -4.61 8.89 -5.51
C ASP A 30 -6.06 9.40 -5.49
N ARG A 31 -6.31 10.52 -6.16
CA ARG A 31 -7.45 11.45 -5.99
C ARG A 31 -8.84 10.89 -6.33
N PHE A 32 -9.00 9.58 -6.47
CA PHE A 32 -10.25 8.94 -6.92
C PHE A 32 -10.55 7.59 -6.27
N ILE A 33 -9.74 7.13 -5.30
CA ILE A 33 -10.03 5.91 -4.52
C ILE A 33 -10.65 6.32 -3.18
N LYS A 34 -11.81 5.75 -2.83
CA LYS A 34 -12.47 6.00 -1.54
C LYS A 34 -11.48 5.70 -0.40
N PHE A 35 -11.52 6.57 0.60
CA PHE A 35 -10.67 6.59 1.80
C PHE A 35 -10.62 5.23 2.51
N GLU A 36 -9.62 4.41 2.22
CA GLU A 36 -9.37 3.18 2.96
C GLU A 36 -8.00 3.26 3.64
N ALA A 37 -8.01 3.04 4.95
CA ALA A 37 -6.84 3.20 5.79
C ALA A 37 -5.92 1.97 5.71
N MET A 38 -4.62 2.22 5.50
CA MET A 38 -3.58 1.20 5.50
C MET A 38 -2.67 1.40 6.72
N ILE A 39 -2.31 0.32 7.41
CA ILE A 39 -1.32 0.36 8.48
C ILE A 39 0.05 0.06 7.88
N VAL A 40 1.00 0.97 8.07
CA VAL A 40 2.41 0.73 7.73
C VAL A 40 3.02 -0.17 8.80
N LYS A 41 3.58 -1.30 8.38
CA LYS A 41 4.27 -2.24 9.27
C LYS A 41 5.67 -2.57 8.73
N PRO A 42 6.66 -2.79 9.60
CA PRO A 42 7.95 -3.31 9.19
C PRO A 42 7.85 -4.78 8.75
N VAL A 43 8.91 -5.26 8.09
CA VAL A 43 9.10 -6.68 7.78
C VAL A 43 9.37 -7.44 9.09
N PRO A 44 8.78 -8.63 9.32
CA PRO A 44 9.02 -9.43 10.51
C PRO A 44 10.51 -9.78 10.67
N GLY A 45 11.00 -9.81 11.91
CA GLY A 45 12.40 -10.14 12.21
C GLY A 45 13.41 -9.02 11.96
N THR A 46 12.96 -7.84 11.51
CA THR A 46 13.81 -6.63 11.47
C THR A 46 13.85 -5.94 12.83
N THR A 47 14.83 -5.04 13.03
CA THR A 47 14.95 -4.23 14.25
C THR A 47 13.98 -3.04 14.29
N ALA A 48 13.29 -2.76 13.19
CA ALA A 48 12.34 -1.67 13.09
C ALA A 48 11.08 -1.99 13.92
N LYS A 49 10.65 -1.02 14.72
CA LYS A 49 9.48 -1.13 15.60
C LYS A 49 8.47 -0.02 15.30
N GLN A 50 7.24 -0.24 15.73
CA GLN A 50 6.19 0.76 15.61
C GLN A 50 6.59 2.06 16.33
N GLY A 51 6.39 3.21 15.67
CA GLY A 51 6.87 4.51 16.14
C GLY A 51 8.28 4.88 15.68
N ASP A 52 9.02 3.98 15.03
CA ASP A 52 10.28 4.38 14.37
C ASP A 52 10.00 5.18 13.09
N ALA A 53 10.89 6.13 12.80
CA ALA A 53 10.86 6.89 11.56
C ALA A 53 11.08 5.97 10.34
N VAL A 54 10.19 6.05 9.34
CA VAL A 54 10.33 5.26 8.10
C VAL A 54 11.29 5.97 7.15
N MET A 55 12.45 5.36 6.88
CA MET A 55 13.50 5.95 6.06
C MET A 55 13.28 5.67 4.56
N SER A 56 13.80 6.54 3.70
CA SER A 56 13.87 6.28 2.26
C SER A 56 14.68 5.00 2.01
N GLY A 57 14.15 4.12 1.15
CA GLY A 57 14.72 2.82 0.85
C GLY A 57 14.33 1.71 1.82
N ALA A 58 13.60 2.01 2.90
CA ALA A 58 13.10 0.99 3.82
C ALA A 58 12.12 0.04 3.12
N THR A 59 12.18 -1.24 3.49
CA THR A 59 11.18 -2.24 3.10
C THR A 59 10.06 -2.24 4.13
N ILE A 60 8.84 -1.98 3.65
CA ILE A 60 7.63 -1.91 4.46
C ILE A 60 6.59 -2.89 3.92
N ARG A 61 5.57 -3.13 4.75
CA ARG A 61 4.33 -3.79 4.36
C ARG A 61 3.16 -2.86 4.67
N LEU A 62 2.11 -2.95 3.89
CA LEU A 62 0.90 -2.15 4.03
C LEU A 62 -0.28 -3.09 4.29
N GLN A 63 -0.87 -3.00 5.48
CA GLN A 63 -1.99 -3.84 5.86
C GLN A 63 -3.30 -3.05 5.81
N HIS A 64 -4.28 -3.53 5.08
CA HIS A 64 -5.60 -2.93 5.06
C HIS A 64 -6.28 -3.07 6.42
N MET A 65 -6.72 -1.95 7.00
CA MET A 65 -7.25 -1.93 8.37
C MET A 65 -8.46 -2.85 8.55
N LYS A 66 -9.43 -2.76 7.62
CA LYS A 66 -10.70 -3.47 7.76
C LYS A 66 -10.58 -4.97 7.52
N THR A 67 -9.86 -5.38 6.48
CA THR A 67 -9.80 -6.79 6.07
C THR A 67 -8.58 -7.52 6.62
N ARG A 68 -7.64 -6.81 7.24
CA ARG A 68 -6.37 -7.34 7.77
C ARG A 68 -5.45 -7.96 6.71
N LYS A 69 -5.75 -7.75 5.43
CA LYS A 69 -4.97 -8.26 4.30
C LYS A 69 -3.82 -7.34 3.94
N TRP A 70 -2.78 -7.89 3.33
CA TRP A 70 -1.59 -7.17 2.91
C TRP A 70 -1.69 -6.71 1.46
N LEU A 71 -1.19 -5.51 1.17
CA LEU A 71 -0.95 -5.08 -0.20
C LEU A 71 0.09 -6.00 -0.83
N HIS A 72 -0.30 -6.72 -1.87
CA HIS A 72 0.46 -7.82 -2.42
C HIS A 72 0.62 -7.69 -3.93
N SER A 73 1.71 -8.21 -4.48
CA SER A 73 1.87 -8.33 -5.92
C SER A 73 2.69 -9.57 -6.28
N HIS A 74 2.56 -10.01 -7.53
CA HIS A 74 3.14 -11.26 -8.04
C HIS A 74 3.16 -11.26 -9.57
N LEU A 75 3.64 -12.35 -10.18
CA LEU A 75 3.73 -12.50 -11.64
C LEU A 75 2.40 -12.96 -12.26
N HIS A 76 1.31 -12.24 -11.95
CA HIS A 76 0.02 -12.37 -12.64
C HIS A 76 -0.33 -11.09 -13.39
N ALA A 77 -1.09 -11.23 -14.47
CA ALA A 77 -1.56 -10.11 -15.27
C ALA A 77 -2.70 -9.35 -14.56
N SER A 78 -2.64 -8.03 -14.55
CA SER A 78 -3.70 -7.18 -14.01
C SER A 78 -4.95 -7.21 -14.92
N PRO A 79 -6.17 -7.06 -14.39
CA PRO A 79 -7.39 -7.40 -15.13
C PRO A 79 -7.72 -6.52 -16.32
N ILE A 80 -7.32 -5.25 -16.30
CA ILE A 80 -7.68 -4.30 -17.35
C ILE A 80 -6.50 -4.04 -18.27
N SER A 81 -5.31 -3.76 -17.71
CA SER A 81 -4.13 -3.40 -18.51
C SER A 81 -3.16 -4.53 -18.79
N GLY A 82 -3.29 -5.70 -18.13
CA GLY A 82 -2.36 -6.81 -18.28
C GLY A 82 -0.96 -6.52 -17.70
N ASN A 83 -0.85 -5.52 -16.82
CA ASN A 83 0.37 -5.20 -16.08
C ASN A 83 0.58 -6.20 -14.93
N LEU A 84 1.41 -5.91 -13.93
CA LEU A 84 1.50 -6.77 -12.75
C LEU A 84 0.25 -6.58 -11.88
N GLU A 85 -0.41 -7.67 -11.53
CA GLU A 85 -1.55 -7.62 -10.62
C GLU A 85 -1.10 -7.13 -9.23
N VAL A 86 -1.91 -6.24 -8.66
CA VAL A 86 -1.84 -5.84 -7.26
C VAL A 86 -3.12 -6.28 -6.59
N SER A 87 -3.00 -6.93 -5.43
CA SER A 87 -4.11 -7.58 -4.73
C SER A 87 -3.99 -7.37 -3.22
N CYS A 88 -4.98 -7.91 -2.48
CA CYS A 88 -4.92 -8.04 -1.03
C CYS A 88 -4.76 -9.52 -0.67
N PHE A 89 -3.61 -9.89 -0.10
CA PHE A 89 -3.28 -11.28 0.23
C PHE A 89 -3.22 -11.51 1.74
N GLY A 90 -3.37 -12.78 2.15
CA GLY A 90 -3.10 -13.20 3.53
C GLY A 90 -4.01 -12.57 4.59
N ASP A 91 -3.44 -12.45 5.79
CA ASP A 91 -4.05 -11.91 7.02
C ASP A 91 -2.97 -11.65 8.10
N ASP A 92 -3.37 -11.45 9.36
CA ASP A 92 -2.45 -11.21 10.49
C ASP A 92 -1.43 -12.32 10.73
N SER A 93 -1.75 -13.56 10.36
CA SER A 93 -0.92 -14.75 10.56
C SER A 93 -0.22 -15.22 9.28
N ASN A 94 -0.64 -14.71 8.12
CA ASN A 94 -0.16 -15.14 6.82
C ASN A 94 0.33 -13.95 5.99
N SER A 95 1.65 -13.87 5.80
CA SER A 95 2.33 -12.83 5.03
C SER A 95 3.64 -13.39 4.48
N ASP A 96 4.01 -12.97 3.28
CA ASP A 96 5.23 -13.42 2.59
C ASP A 96 5.97 -12.26 1.90
N THR A 97 6.99 -12.57 1.10
CA THR A 97 7.80 -11.55 0.41
C THR A 97 7.03 -10.79 -0.67
N GLY A 98 5.92 -11.34 -1.16
CA GLY A 98 5.02 -10.66 -2.09
C GLY A 98 4.29 -9.46 -1.46
N ASP A 99 4.35 -9.32 -0.14
CA ASP A 99 3.81 -8.18 0.61
C ASP A 99 4.85 -7.07 0.81
N HIS A 100 6.09 -7.25 0.34
CA HIS A 100 7.20 -6.34 0.61
C HIS A 100 7.31 -5.22 -0.42
N TRP A 101 7.23 -3.98 0.06
CA TRP A 101 7.35 -2.78 -0.76
C TRP A 101 8.50 -1.91 -0.28
N LYS A 102 9.40 -1.55 -1.21
CA LYS A 102 10.43 -0.53 -0.96
C LYS A 102 9.82 0.85 -1.06
N LEU A 103 9.91 1.61 0.01
CA LEU A 103 9.57 3.02 0.00
C LEU A 103 10.68 3.82 -0.70
N ILE A 104 10.30 4.61 -1.70
CA ILE A 104 11.22 5.51 -2.40
C ILE A 104 10.67 6.91 -2.27
N ILE A 105 11.39 7.77 -1.57
CA ILE A 105 11.07 9.19 -1.47
C ILE A 105 11.57 9.89 -2.74
N GLU A 106 10.70 10.62 -3.42
CA GLU A 106 11.11 11.46 -4.54
C GLU A 106 11.67 12.79 -4.01
N GLY A 107 12.89 13.15 -4.44
CA GLY A 107 13.63 14.31 -3.96
C GLY A 107 14.69 13.97 -2.90
N SER A 108 15.03 14.94 -2.05
CA SER A 108 16.14 14.86 -1.08
C SER A 108 15.75 14.40 0.33
N GLY A 109 14.47 14.10 0.56
CA GLY A 109 13.99 13.68 1.87
C GLY A 109 14.53 12.32 2.29
N LYS A 110 14.98 12.22 3.55
CA LYS A 110 15.54 10.97 4.12
C LYS A 110 14.51 10.15 4.89
N THR A 111 13.50 10.81 5.44
CA THR A 111 12.45 10.22 6.27
C THR A 111 11.11 10.54 5.64
N TRP A 112 10.22 9.56 5.62
CA TRP A 112 8.89 9.69 5.06
C TRP A 112 8.04 10.61 5.91
N LYS A 113 7.41 11.59 5.26
CA LYS A 113 6.47 12.52 5.86
C LYS A 113 5.15 12.53 5.08
N GLN A 114 4.12 13.04 5.75
CA GLN A 114 2.87 13.43 5.11
C GLN A 114 3.14 14.42 3.96
N ASP A 115 2.30 14.36 2.93
CA ASP A 115 2.34 15.16 1.70
C ASP A 115 3.64 15.08 0.90
N GLN A 116 4.49 14.10 1.23
CA GLN A 116 5.69 13.83 0.48
C GLN A 116 5.39 12.92 -0.71
N ARG A 117 5.93 13.30 -1.87
CA ARG A 117 5.89 12.48 -3.07
C ARG A 117 6.75 11.25 -2.87
N VAL A 118 6.12 10.08 -2.96
CA VAL A 118 6.79 8.80 -2.79
C VAL A 118 6.40 7.82 -3.89
N ARG A 119 7.17 6.74 -4.01
CA ARG A 119 6.82 5.56 -4.79
C ARG A 119 6.95 4.34 -3.89
N LEU A 120 6.17 3.33 -4.20
CA LEU A 120 6.25 2.02 -3.56
C LEU A 120 6.66 1.03 -4.65
N GLN A 121 7.84 0.43 -4.53
CA GLN A 121 8.33 -0.56 -5.47
C GLN A 121 8.22 -1.95 -4.84
N HIS A 122 7.45 -2.84 -5.46
CA HIS A 122 7.36 -4.23 -5.03
C HIS A 122 8.73 -4.90 -5.16
N ILE A 123 9.21 -5.53 -4.09
CA ILE A 123 10.57 -6.09 -4.02
C ILE A 123 10.75 -7.21 -5.05
N ASP A 124 9.85 -8.19 -5.08
CA ASP A 124 10.07 -9.42 -5.86
C ASP A 124 9.93 -9.20 -7.37
N THR A 125 9.04 -8.28 -7.79
CA THR A 125 8.75 -8.04 -9.22
C THR A 125 9.42 -6.79 -9.79
N SER A 126 9.98 -5.94 -8.92
CA SER A 126 10.45 -4.58 -9.23
C SER A 126 9.38 -3.62 -9.79
N GLY A 127 8.10 -3.98 -9.73
CA GLY A 127 6.98 -3.14 -10.18
C GLY A 127 6.67 -2.01 -9.20
N TYR A 128 6.53 -0.78 -9.69
CA TYR A 128 6.02 0.35 -8.93
C TYR A 128 4.50 0.29 -8.85
N LEU A 129 3.96 0.47 -7.64
CA LEU A 129 2.52 0.65 -7.41
C LEU A 129 2.01 1.80 -8.27
N HIS A 130 1.02 1.53 -9.10
CA HIS A 130 0.59 2.40 -10.18
C HIS A 130 -0.93 2.40 -10.25
N SER A 131 -1.54 3.56 -10.51
CA SER A 131 -2.94 3.65 -10.93
C SER A 131 -3.06 4.52 -12.17
N HIS A 132 -4.21 4.53 -12.83
CA HIS A 132 -4.44 5.28 -14.05
C HIS A 132 -5.93 5.32 -14.37
N ASP A 133 -6.34 6.12 -15.35
CA ASP A 133 -7.75 6.27 -15.74
C ASP A 133 -8.30 5.10 -16.60
N LYS A 134 -8.05 3.86 -16.17
CA LYS A 134 -8.72 2.66 -16.65
C LYS A 134 -9.59 2.15 -15.51
N LYS A 135 -10.90 2.07 -15.76
CA LYS A 135 -11.89 1.83 -14.73
C LYS A 135 -12.65 0.54 -14.97
N TYR A 136 -13.03 -0.11 -13.87
CA TYR A 136 -13.96 -1.24 -13.93
C TYR A 136 -15.34 -0.77 -14.42
N GLN A 137 -16.02 -1.63 -15.17
CA GLN A 137 -17.28 -1.29 -15.85
C GLN A 137 -18.52 -1.87 -15.16
N ARG A 138 -18.38 -2.94 -14.38
CA ARG A 138 -19.49 -3.65 -13.74
C ARG A 138 -19.38 -3.57 -12.23
N ILE A 139 -18.84 -4.62 -11.62
CA ILE A 139 -18.56 -4.64 -10.19
C ILE A 139 -17.43 -3.65 -9.90
N ALA A 140 -17.60 -2.84 -8.85
CA ALA A 140 -16.80 -1.63 -8.58
C ALA A 140 -16.70 -0.67 -9.77
N GLY A 141 -17.79 -0.56 -10.53
CA GLY A 141 -17.93 0.38 -11.64
C GLY A 141 -17.42 1.77 -11.28
N GLY A 142 -16.53 2.32 -12.10
CA GLY A 142 -15.95 3.65 -11.92
C GLY A 142 -14.67 3.72 -11.07
N GLN A 143 -14.31 2.66 -10.34
CA GLN A 143 -13.02 2.58 -9.65
C GLN A 143 -11.90 2.33 -10.65
N GLN A 144 -10.75 2.97 -10.42
CA GLN A 144 -9.56 2.79 -11.24
C GLN A 144 -8.83 1.48 -10.93
N GLU A 145 -8.16 0.92 -11.93
CA GLU A 145 -7.24 -0.20 -11.75
C GLU A 145 -6.00 0.26 -10.96
N VAL A 146 -5.57 -0.57 -10.02
CA VAL A 146 -4.26 -0.49 -9.38
C VAL A 146 -3.44 -1.68 -9.85
N CYS A 147 -2.22 -1.44 -10.31
CA CYS A 147 -1.32 -2.44 -10.87
C CYS A 147 0.15 -2.11 -10.57
N GLY A 148 1.07 -3.00 -10.94
CA GLY A 148 2.52 -2.76 -10.90
C GLY A 148 3.10 -2.53 -12.30
N ILE A 149 3.89 -1.48 -12.47
CA ILE A 149 4.64 -1.20 -13.71
C ILE A 149 6.12 -1.00 -13.38
N ARG A 150 7.03 -1.58 -14.17
CA ARG A 150 8.50 -1.56 -13.87
C ARG A 150 9.19 -0.22 -14.18
N GLU A 151 8.50 0.70 -14.81
CA GLU A 151 9.01 2.02 -15.18
C GLU A 151 8.51 3.10 -14.22
N LYS A 152 9.35 4.09 -13.90
CA LYS A 152 8.91 5.30 -13.22
C LYS A 152 8.08 6.16 -14.18
N ARG A 153 6.89 6.56 -13.73
CA ARG A 153 5.92 7.39 -14.45
C ARG A 153 5.36 8.48 -13.53
N ALA A 154 4.50 9.33 -14.05
CA ALA A 154 3.76 10.28 -13.23
C ALA A 154 2.73 9.55 -12.34
N ASP A 155 2.05 8.54 -12.89
CA ASP A 155 0.90 7.87 -12.26
C ASP A 155 1.27 6.77 -11.24
N ASN A 156 2.56 6.64 -10.93
CA ASN A 156 3.07 5.84 -9.81
C ASN A 156 3.83 6.69 -8.80
N VAL A 157 3.44 7.98 -8.69
CA VAL A 157 3.79 8.87 -7.57
C VAL A 157 2.58 8.96 -6.66
N TRP A 158 2.79 8.67 -5.37
CA TRP A 158 1.78 8.70 -4.35
C TRP A 158 2.10 9.76 -3.29
N LEU A 159 1.08 10.21 -2.58
CA LEU A 159 1.24 11.02 -1.38
C LEU A 159 0.56 10.31 -0.21
N ALA A 160 1.23 10.34 0.94
CA ALA A 160 0.59 10.06 2.21
C ALA A 160 -0.20 11.31 2.60
N ALA A 161 -1.52 11.24 2.73
CA ALA A 161 -2.29 12.45 2.99
C ALA A 161 -2.95 12.43 4.36
N GLU A 162 -4.12 11.82 4.53
CA GLU A 162 -4.75 11.73 5.85
C GLU A 162 -4.15 10.56 6.63
N GLY A 163 -3.85 10.76 7.91
CA GLY A 163 -3.23 9.70 8.70
C GLY A 163 -3.12 9.98 10.18
N VAL A 164 -3.02 8.90 10.96
CA VAL A 164 -2.69 8.96 12.38
C VAL A 164 -1.22 8.56 12.51
N TYR A 165 -0.38 9.51 12.88
CA TYR A 165 1.05 9.29 13.03
C TYR A 165 1.38 9.07 14.50
N LEU A 166 2.06 7.97 14.80
CA LEU A 166 2.54 7.72 16.15
C LEU A 166 3.70 8.67 16.48
N PRO A 167 3.86 9.06 17.76
CA PRO A 167 5.04 9.77 18.20
C PRO A 167 6.30 9.02 17.77
N VAL A 168 7.26 9.76 17.22
CA VAL A 168 8.54 9.16 16.83
C VAL A 168 9.29 8.79 18.10
N ASN A 169 9.67 7.52 18.23
CA ASN A 169 10.58 7.10 19.28
C ASN A 169 11.94 7.74 18.99
N GLU A 170 12.30 8.80 19.69
CA GLU A 170 13.67 9.32 19.61
C GLU A 170 14.62 8.26 20.17
N SER A 171 15.39 7.61 19.29
CA SER A 171 16.57 6.88 19.74
C SER A 171 17.52 7.92 20.32
N SER A 172 17.60 8.01 21.65
CA SER A 172 18.64 8.77 22.32
C SER A 172 19.98 8.28 21.79
N SER A 173 20.62 9.08 20.93
CA SER A 173 22.00 8.86 20.55
C SER A 173 22.84 8.95 21.81
N LYS A 174 23.35 7.82 22.28
CA LYS A 174 24.50 7.77 23.18
C LYS A 174 25.77 7.65 22.35
#